data_AF-A0A497L0X1-F1
#
_entry.id   AF-A0A497L0X1-F1
#
_cell.length_a   1.000
_cell.length_b   1.000
_cell.length_c   1.000
_cell.angle_alpha   90.00
_cell.angle_beta   90.00
_cell.angle_gamma   90.00
#
_symmetry.space_group_name_H-M   'P 1'
#
loop_
_entity.id
_entity.type
_entity.pdbx_description
1 polymer ?
#
loop_
_entity_poly.entity_id
_entity_poly.type
_entity_poly.pdbx_seq_one_letter_code
_entity_poly.pdbx_strand_id
1 'polypeptide(L)'
;GLYGFDQHQWFEENKTLRNRVVTYQGVTYTAKLSYHIPEAYRNYICEVYVKGVKQTGLRFSRATRILSFNATLDGSHPLVEIRLVDPEPWMVQLYYSLLPLGIDIGVLLRWYDRLKKRHPALPCLLLIALIILLLFISWLLYRLLTGVRI
;
A
#
# COMPACT_ATOMS: atom_id res chain seq x y z
N GLY A 1 5.61 18.28 -19.48
CA GLY A 1 5.02 19.57 -19.08
C GLY A 1 5.97 20.26 -18.15
N LEU A 2 6.15 21.57 -18.31
CA LEU A 2 6.92 22.41 -17.39
C LEU A 2 6.05 22.62 -16.13
N TYR A 3 6.32 21.87 -15.07
CA TYR A 3 5.79 22.15 -13.74
C TYR A 3 6.96 22.42 -12.80
N GLY A 4 6.73 23.31 -11.85
CA GLY A 4 7.64 23.58 -10.74
C GLY A 4 7.05 23.07 -9.44
N PHE A 5 7.91 22.94 -8.43
CA PHE A 5 7.48 22.77 -7.05
C PHE A 5 7.66 24.10 -6.32
N ASP A 6 6.58 24.63 -5.77
CA ASP A 6 6.57 25.89 -5.01
C ASP A 6 6.97 25.65 -3.54
N GLN A 7 6.63 24.47 -3.04
CA GLN A 7 6.95 24.03 -1.69
C GLN A 7 7.32 22.56 -1.74
N HIS A 8 8.44 22.20 -1.10
CA HIS A 8 8.89 20.83 -0.87
C HIS A 8 9.35 20.71 0.57
N GLN A 9 8.44 20.34 1.47
CA GLN A 9 8.74 20.31 2.90
C GLN A 9 8.27 19.00 3.54
N TRP A 10 9.19 18.36 4.26
CA TRP A 10 8.90 17.27 5.16
C TRP A 10 8.40 17.82 6.49
N PHE A 11 7.26 17.33 6.93
CA PHE A 11 6.71 17.59 8.25
C PHE A 11 6.97 16.34 9.10
N GLU A 12 8.01 16.39 9.93
CA GLU A 12 8.46 15.23 10.72
C GLU A 12 7.41 14.78 11.74
N GLU A 13 6.68 15.71 12.35
CA GLU A 13 5.62 15.45 13.34
C GLU A 13 4.59 14.44 12.85
N ASN A 14 4.19 14.54 11.57
CA ASN A 14 3.18 13.69 10.94
C ASN A 14 3.76 12.80 9.82
N LYS A 15 5.09 12.72 9.71
CA LYS A 15 5.82 11.96 8.67
C LYS A 15 5.23 12.18 7.27
N THR A 16 4.89 13.43 6.96
CA THR A 16 4.18 13.80 5.74
C THR A 16 5.04 14.72 4.91
N LEU A 17 5.26 14.36 3.65
CA LEU A 17 5.85 15.25 2.66
C LEU A 17 4.73 16.01 1.97
N ARG A 18 4.73 17.35 2.06
CA ARG A 18 3.81 18.20 1.32
C ARG A 18 4.54 18.86 0.17
N ASN A 19 3.93 18.77 -1.00
CA ASN A 19 4.39 19.42 -2.21
C ASN A 19 3.28 20.25 -2.83
N ARG A 20 3.55 21.52 -3.07
CA ARG A 20 2.67 22.36 -3.90
C ARG A 20 3.23 22.40 -5.31
N VAL A 21 2.47 21.92 -6.28
CA VAL A 21 2.90 21.87 -7.68
C VAL A 21 2.32 23.07 -8.42
N VAL A 22 3.16 23.81 -9.15
CA VAL A 22 2.76 24.93 -10.01
C VAL A 22 2.82 24.47 -11.45
N THR A 23 1.72 24.57 -12.19
CA THR A 23 1.73 24.36 -13.64
C THR A 23 2.01 25.68 -14.36
N TYR A 24 2.88 25.65 -15.37
CA TYR A 24 3.05 26.81 -16.24
C TYR A 24 1.73 27.11 -16.97
N GLN A 25 1.32 28.39 -16.96
CA GLN A 25 0.16 28.93 -17.71
C GLN A 25 -1.23 28.42 -17.29
N GLY A 26 -1.39 27.79 -16.13
CA GLY A 26 -2.71 27.37 -15.64
C GLY A 26 -3.33 26.19 -16.41
N VAL A 27 -2.57 25.57 -17.31
CA VAL A 27 -3.03 24.46 -18.16
C VAL A 27 -3.10 23.17 -17.34
N THR A 28 -4.19 22.42 -17.51
CA THR A 28 -4.32 21.08 -16.97
C THR A 28 -3.53 20.08 -17.81
N TYR A 29 -2.66 19.30 -17.17
CA TYR A 29 -2.05 18.15 -17.83
C TYR A 29 -1.70 17.03 -16.84
N THR A 30 -1.64 15.81 -17.38
CA THR A 30 -1.23 14.63 -16.63
C THR A 30 0.30 14.57 -16.60
N ALA A 31 0.88 14.57 -15.41
CA ALA A 31 2.31 14.45 -15.20
C ALA A 31 2.64 13.22 -14.36
N LYS A 32 3.78 12.59 -14.67
CA LYS A 32 4.38 11.58 -13.79
C LYS A 32 5.23 12.30 -12.75
N LEU A 33 4.81 12.26 -11.50
CA LEU A 33 5.57 12.76 -10.36
C LEU A 33 6.43 11.64 -9.79
N SER A 34 7.64 11.97 -9.36
CA SER A 34 8.58 11.03 -8.74
C SER A 34 9.23 11.66 -7.53
N TYR A 35 9.18 10.97 -6.39
CA TYR A 35 9.70 11.44 -5.11
C TYR A 35 10.63 10.39 -4.50
N HIS A 36 11.74 10.86 -3.93
CA HIS A 36 12.66 10.01 -3.18
C HIS A 36 12.17 9.86 -1.73
N ILE A 37 12.10 8.62 -1.25
CA ILE A 37 11.68 8.31 0.13
C ILE A 37 12.92 7.94 0.95
N PRO A 38 13.28 8.73 1.98
CA PRO A 38 14.45 8.48 2.83
C PRO A 38 14.47 7.08 3.45
N GLU A 39 15.66 6.56 3.75
CA GLU A 39 15.83 5.21 4.29
C GLU A 39 15.15 5.03 5.67
N ALA A 40 15.19 6.06 6.51
CA ALA A 40 14.55 6.09 7.82
C ALA A 40 13.06 5.67 7.78
N TYR A 41 12.39 5.88 6.65
CA TYR A 41 10.97 5.59 6.49
C TYR A 41 10.67 4.24 5.82
N ARG A 42 11.62 3.31 5.76
CA ARG A 42 11.47 2.02 5.05
C ARG A 42 10.32 1.14 5.55
N ASN A 43 9.89 1.31 6.79
CA ASN A 43 8.86 0.50 7.43
C ASN A 43 7.44 1.05 7.23
N TYR A 44 7.30 2.25 6.65
CA TYR A 44 6.02 2.91 6.47
C TYR A 44 5.38 2.59 5.12
N ILE A 45 4.06 2.59 5.08
CA ILE A 45 3.27 2.57 3.85
C ILE A 45 3.16 4.01 3.33
N CYS A 46 3.41 4.20 2.04
CA CYS A 46 3.22 5.50 1.39
C CYS A 46 1.79 5.64 0.90
N GLU A 47 1.06 6.61 1.42
CA GLU A 47 -0.23 7.05 0.90
C GLU A 47 -0.07 8.41 0.22
N VAL A 48 -0.58 8.53 -1.00
CA VAL A 48 -0.48 9.78 -1.78
C VAL A 48 -1.86 10.37 -1.95
N TYR A 49 -1.98 11.67 -1.67
CA TYR A 49 -3.18 12.45 -1.83
C TYR A 49 -2.89 13.61 -2.79
N VAL A 50 -3.79 13.82 -3.75
CA VAL A 50 -3.74 14.97 -4.67
C VAL A 50 -5.05 15.71 -4.50
N LYS A 51 -5.00 17.00 -4.10
CA LYS A 51 -6.20 17.79 -3.76
C LYS A 51 -7.12 17.07 -2.74
N GLY A 52 -6.52 16.35 -1.78
CA GLY A 52 -7.25 15.57 -0.78
C GLY A 52 -7.80 14.21 -1.26
N VAL A 53 -7.64 13.86 -2.54
CA VAL A 53 -8.09 12.56 -3.09
C VAL A 53 -6.95 11.54 -3.07
N LYS A 54 -7.18 10.39 -2.42
CA LYS A 54 -6.21 9.29 -2.32
C LYS A 54 -5.97 8.65 -3.69
N GLN A 55 -4.70 8.54 -4.06
CA GLN A 55 -4.25 7.92 -5.31
C GLN A 55 -3.93 6.45 -5.11
N THR A 56 -4.35 5.61 -6.04
CA THR A 56 -4.19 4.15 -5.98
C THR A 56 -3.17 3.61 -6.99
N GLY A 57 -2.84 4.39 -8.05
CA GLY A 57 -1.89 4.03 -9.10
C GLY A 57 -0.42 4.31 -8.74
N LEU A 58 0.00 3.89 -7.55
CA LEU A 58 1.35 4.17 -7.03
C LEU A 58 2.34 3.09 -7.44
N ARG A 59 3.55 3.50 -7.84
CA ARG A 59 4.66 2.59 -8.13
C ARG A 59 5.85 2.99 -7.27
N PHE A 60 6.15 2.14 -6.29
CA PHE A 60 7.33 2.29 -5.43
C PHE A 60 8.43 1.29 -5.85
N SER A 61 9.62 1.80 -6.13
CA SER A 61 10.81 0.98 -6.36
C SER A 61 11.64 0.92 -5.08
N ARG A 62 11.74 -0.27 -4.46
CA ARG A 62 12.57 -0.46 -3.26
C ARG A 62 14.05 -0.22 -3.54
N ALA A 63 14.54 -0.67 -4.71
CA ALA A 63 15.95 -0.57 -5.09
C ALA A 63 16.41 0.87 -5.26
N THR A 64 15.59 1.70 -5.92
CA THR A 64 15.92 3.12 -6.16
C THR A 64 15.31 4.06 -5.13
N ARG A 65 14.46 3.55 -4.22
CA ARG A 65 13.69 4.32 -3.21
C ARG A 65 12.82 5.42 -3.81
N ILE A 66 12.39 5.25 -5.06
CA ILE A 66 11.57 6.23 -5.77
C ILE A 66 10.11 5.79 -5.73
N LEU A 67 9.26 6.67 -5.20
CA LEU A 67 7.81 6.61 -5.34
C LEU A 67 7.41 7.42 -6.58
N SER A 68 6.72 6.77 -7.52
CA SER A 68 6.25 7.42 -8.75
C SER A 68 4.77 7.18 -8.96
N PHE A 69 4.07 8.20 -9.44
CA PHE A 69 2.64 8.14 -9.73
C PHE A 69 2.26 9.18 -10.78
N ASN A 70 1.16 8.93 -11.48
CA ASN A 70 0.59 9.90 -12.40
C ASN A 70 -0.42 10.76 -11.63
N ALA A 71 -0.34 12.06 -11.80
CA ALA A 71 -1.30 13.01 -11.24
C ALA A 71 -1.74 13.98 -12.33
N THR A 72 -3.03 14.31 -12.33
CA THR A 72 -3.57 15.42 -13.11
C THR A 72 -3.28 16.70 -12.34
N LEU A 73 -2.44 17.54 -12.92
CA LEU A 73 -2.08 18.83 -12.36
C LEU A 73 -2.93 19.89 -13.05
N ASP A 74 -3.86 20.49 -12.31
CA ASP A 74 -4.63 21.63 -12.80
C ASP A 74 -3.92 22.94 -12.44
N GLY A 75 -4.20 24.01 -13.18
CA GLY A 75 -3.68 25.38 -12.94
C GLY A 75 -3.90 25.98 -11.54
N SER A 76 -4.63 25.27 -10.67
CA SER A 76 -5.04 25.70 -9.34
C SER A 76 -4.03 25.40 -8.23
N HIS A 77 -2.74 25.22 -8.55
CA HIS A 77 -1.70 24.88 -7.56
C HIS A 77 -2.02 23.65 -6.68
N PRO A 78 -2.24 22.45 -7.25
CA PRO A 78 -2.65 21.28 -6.47
C PRO A 78 -1.64 20.96 -5.36
N LEU A 79 -2.16 20.81 -4.15
CA LEU A 79 -1.42 20.25 -3.03
C LEU A 79 -1.33 18.73 -3.20
N VAL A 80 -0.11 18.23 -3.23
CA VAL A 80 0.26 16.82 -3.23
C VAL A 80 0.79 16.49 -1.84
N GLU A 81 0.14 15.58 -1.13
CA GLU A 81 0.59 15.11 0.18
C GLU A 81 0.99 13.64 0.07
N ILE A 82 2.18 13.31 0.56
CA ILE A 82 2.64 11.93 0.72
C ILE A 82 2.71 11.67 2.21
N ARG A 83 1.79 10.87 2.72
CA ARG A 83 1.69 10.49 4.14
C ARG A 83 2.35 9.14 4.31
N LEU A 84 3.26 9.04 5.28
CA LEU A 84 3.87 7.78 5.69
C LEU A 84 3.07 7.23 6.86
N VAL A 85 2.30 6.17 6.60
CA VAL A 85 1.39 5.56 7.58
C VAL A 85 2.00 4.27 8.09
N ASP A 86 1.83 4.01 9.39
CA ASP A 86 2.25 2.74 9.98
C ASP A 86 1.47 1.57 9.32
N PRO A 87 2.14 0.45 9.04
CA PRO A 87 1.45 -0.71 8.49
C PRO A 87 0.43 -1.24 9.50
N GLU A 88 -0.74 -1.63 9.01
CA GLU A 88 -1.79 -2.16 9.88
C GLU A 88 -1.29 -3.41 10.64
N PRO A 89 -1.64 -3.59 11.93
CA PRO A 89 -1.10 -4.66 12.77
C PRO A 89 -1.25 -6.06 12.20
N TRP A 90 -2.36 -6.32 11.49
CA TRP A 90 -2.60 -7.62 10.85
C TRP A 90 -1.62 -7.89 9.72
N MET A 91 -1.16 -6.88 8.97
CA MET A 91 -0.16 -7.08 7.92
C MET A 91 1.21 -7.44 8.51
N VAL A 92 1.54 -6.85 9.65
CA VAL A 92 2.78 -7.15 10.38
C VAL A 92 2.73 -8.58 10.92
N GLN A 93 1.59 -8.99 11.49
CA GLN A 93 1.38 -10.37 11.94
C GLN A 93 1.42 -11.37 10.78
N LEU A 94 0.83 -11.03 9.63
CA LEU A 94 0.91 -11.83 8.41
C LEU A 94 2.36 -11.96 7.93
N TYR A 95 3.18 -10.92 8.13
CA TYR A 95 4.61 -10.95 7.86
C TYR A 95 5.39 -11.90 8.73
N TYR A 96 5.17 -11.84 10.03
CA TYR A 96 5.83 -12.77 10.94
C TYR A 96 5.33 -14.21 10.81
N SER A 97 4.08 -14.44 10.38
CA SER A 97 3.56 -15.79 10.16
C SER A 97 4.02 -16.43 8.85
N LEU A 98 4.32 -15.63 7.82
CA LEU A 98 4.81 -16.11 6.52
C LEU A 98 6.33 -16.22 6.44
N LEU A 99 7.07 -15.55 7.33
CA LEU A 99 8.54 -15.61 7.45
C LEU A 99 9.08 -17.05 7.64
N PRO A 100 8.50 -17.89 8.52
CA PRO A 100 8.92 -19.29 8.71
C PRO A 100 8.64 -20.16 7.47
N LEU A 101 7.68 -19.76 6.64
CA LEU A 101 7.31 -20.48 5.43
C LEU A 101 8.19 -20.09 4.23
N GLY A 102 9.12 -19.12 4.40
CA GLY A 102 9.99 -18.63 3.33
C GLY A 102 9.24 -17.87 2.23
N ILE A 103 7.99 -17.47 2.49
CA ILE A 103 7.12 -16.83 1.49
C ILE A 103 7.28 -15.31 1.58
N ASP A 104 7.80 -14.70 0.52
CA ASP A 104 7.88 -13.24 0.41
C ASP A 104 6.48 -12.63 0.25
N ILE A 105 6.07 -11.81 1.22
CA ILE A 105 4.82 -11.07 1.20
C ILE A 105 4.68 -10.12 0.04
N GLY A 106 5.79 -9.61 -0.51
CA GLY A 106 5.74 -8.80 -1.72
C GLY A 106 5.17 -9.57 -2.91
N VAL A 107 5.38 -10.89 -2.96
CA VAL A 107 4.78 -11.77 -3.98
C VAL A 107 3.31 -12.02 -3.66
N LEU A 108 2.98 -12.28 -2.39
CA LEU A 108 1.61 -12.53 -1.94
C LEU A 108 0.70 -11.32 -2.16
N LEU A 109 1.17 -10.11 -1.82
CA LEU A 109 0.46 -8.86 -2.05
C LEU A 109 0.28 -8.54 -3.53
N ARG A 110 1.29 -8.82 -4.38
CA ARG A 110 1.14 -8.68 -5.84
C ARG A 110 0.09 -9.65 -6.39
N TRP A 111 0.06 -10.88 -5.87
CA TRP A 111 -0.96 -11.86 -6.22
C TRP A 111 -2.34 -11.41 -5.73
N TYR A 112 -2.44 -10.93 -4.50
CA TYR A 112 -3.65 -10.37 -3.92
C TYR A 112 -4.18 -9.19 -4.74
N ASP A 113 -3.34 -8.21 -5.09
CA ASP A 113 -3.74 -7.07 -5.91
C ASP A 113 -4.17 -7.48 -7.32
N ARG A 114 -3.48 -8.46 -7.94
CA ARG A 114 -3.92 -9.03 -9.23
C ARG A 114 -5.26 -9.75 -9.13
N LEU A 115 -5.47 -10.52 -8.05
CA LEU A 115 -6.72 -11.23 -7.79
C LEU A 115 -7.87 -10.26 -7.54
N LYS A 116 -7.65 -9.25 -6.70
CA LYS A 116 -8.63 -8.20 -6.38
C LYS A 116 -9.03 -7.39 -7.61
N LYS A 117 -8.08 -7.10 -8.50
CA LYS A 117 -8.33 -6.39 -9.76
C LYS A 117 -9.14 -7.22 -10.76
N ARG A 118 -9.02 -8.55 -10.72
CA ARG A 118 -9.76 -9.45 -11.62
C ARG A 118 -11.13 -9.84 -11.06
N HIS A 119 -11.24 -10.03 -9.74
CA HIS A 119 -12.48 -10.39 -9.06
C HIS A 119 -12.52 -9.77 -7.64
N PRO A 120 -13.34 -8.74 -7.41
CA PRO A 120 -13.37 -8.02 -6.12
C PRO A 120 -13.85 -8.86 -4.94
N ALA A 121 -14.62 -9.94 -5.16
CA ALA A 121 -15.18 -10.80 -4.10
C ALA A 121 -14.31 -12.03 -3.73
N LEU A 122 -13.37 -12.40 -4.60
CA LEU A 122 -12.54 -13.60 -4.46
C LEU A 122 -11.56 -13.56 -3.27
N PRO A 123 -10.91 -12.43 -2.93
CA PRO A 123 -10.02 -12.40 -1.77
C PRO A 123 -10.75 -12.61 -0.44
N CYS A 124 -11.99 -12.13 -0.29
CA CYS A 124 -12.80 -12.43 0.89
C CYS A 124 -13.17 -13.92 0.95
N LEU A 125 -13.53 -14.53 -0.19
CA LEU A 125 -13.85 -15.96 -0.25
C LEU A 125 -12.67 -16.86 0.13
N LEU A 126 -11.46 -16.54 -0.31
CA LEU A 126 -10.27 -17.28 0.09
C LEU A 126 -9.99 -17.16 1.59
N LEU A 127 -10.22 -15.98 2.17
CA LEU A 127 -10.06 -15.74 3.61
C LEU A 127 -11.11 -16.53 4.41
N ILE A 128 -12.36 -16.53 3.96
CA ILE A 128 -13.45 -17.33 4.53
C ILE A 128 -13.13 -18.83 4.41
N ALA A 129 -12.68 -19.30 3.25
CA ALA A 129 -12.30 -20.69 3.03
C ALA A 129 -11.14 -21.12 3.94
N LEU A 130 -10.15 -20.25 4.15
CA LEU A 130 -9.02 -20.52 5.03
C LEU A 130 -9.43 -20.57 6.51
N ILE A 131 -10.36 -19.71 6.93
CA ILE A 131 -10.96 -19.77 8.28
C ILE A 131 -11.73 -21.08 8.48
N ILE A 132 -12.53 -21.50 7.50
CA ILE A 132 -13.26 -22.78 7.54
C ILE A 132 -12.28 -23.95 7.62
N LEU A 133 -11.19 -23.91 6.85
CA LEU A 133 -10.16 -24.94 6.88
C LEU A 133 -9.47 -25.01 8.25
N LEU A 134 -9.13 -23.87 8.85
CA LEU A 134 -8.53 -23.80 10.19
C LEU A 134 -9.47 -24.35 11.27
N LEU A 135 -10.77 -24.03 11.19
CA LEU A 135 -11.78 -24.62 12.08
C LEU A 135 -11.88 -26.13 11.88
N PHE A 136 -11.86 -26.60 10.64
CA PHE A 136 -11.91 -28.03 10.33
C PHE A 136 -10.68 -28.77 10.84
N ILE A 137 -9.48 -28.23 10.64
CA ILE A 137 -8.23 -28.78 11.16
C ILE A 137 -8.24 -28.77 12.70
N SER A 138 -8.64 -27.66 13.32
CA SER A 138 -8.74 -27.57 14.78
C SER A 138 -9.73 -28.58 15.36
N TRP A 139 -10.86 -28.79 14.67
CA TRP A 139 -11.84 -29.82 15.03
C TRP A 139 -11.30 -31.23 14.86
N LEU A 140 -10.60 -31.51 13.75
CA LEU A 140 -9.91 -32.79 13.51
C LEU A 140 -8.88 -33.08 14.60
N LEU A 141 -8.08 -32.07 14.96
CA LEU A 141 -7.05 -32.16 16.01
C LEU A 141 -7.69 -32.41 17.37
N TYR A 142 -8.76 -31.68 17.70
CA TYR A 142 -9.53 -31.86 18.94
C TYR A 142 -10.07 -33.29 19.03
N ARG A 143 -10.61 -33.83 17.93
CA ARG A 143 -11.13 -35.20 17.86
C ARG A 143 -10.02 -36.25 18.01
N LEU A 144 -8.84 -36.00 17.42
CA LEU A 144 -7.66 -36.86 17.53
C LEU A 144 -7.12 -36.91 18.96
N LEU A 145 -7.13 -35.77 19.66
CA LEU A 145 -6.64 -35.64 21.04
C LEU A 145 -7.64 -36.16 22.08
N THR A 146 -8.95 -35.98 21.86
CA THR A 146 -9.99 -36.40 22.80
C THR A 146 -10.43 -37.86 22.63
N GLY A 147 -9.90 -38.57 21.62
CA GLY A 147 -10.05 -40.02 21.49
C GLY A 147 -11.49 -40.52 21.38
N VAL A 148 -12.44 -39.67 20.97
CA VAL A 148 -13.86 -40.05 20.84
C VAL A 148 -14.03 -40.93 19.59
N ARG A 149 -13.98 -42.25 19.79
CA ARG A 149 -14.38 -43.27 18.81
C ARG A 149 -15.90 -43.27 18.64
N ILE A 150 -16.34 -43.49 17.39
CA ILE A 150 -17.75 -43.78 17.01
C ILE A 150 -18.16 -45.10 17.65
#